data_AF-A0A8J7C6B1-F1
#
_entry.id   AF-A0A8J7C6B1-F1
#
_cell.length_a   1.000
_cell.length_b   1.000
_cell.length_c   1.000
_cell.angle_alpha   90.00
_cell.angle_beta   90.00
_cell.angle_gamma   90.00
#
_symmetry.space_group_name_H-M   'P 1'
#
loop_
_entity.id
_entity.type
_entity.pdbx_description
1 polymer ?
#
loop_
_entity_poly.entity_id
_entity_poly.type
_entity_poly.pdbx_seq_one_letter_code
_entity_poly.pdbx_strand_id
1 'polypeptide(L)' 'IKPSPFCILDEVDAPLDDANVERFADLVEAMTQHTQFVLVTHNRRTMARADLLYGVTMEEPGVSKLVSVRIEE' A
#
# COMPACT_ATOMS: atom_id res chain seq x y z
N ILE A 1 2.42 -7.03 24.02
CA ILE A 1 1.71 -6.04 23.16
C ILE A 1 0.96 -6.85 22.12
N LYS A 2 -0.36 -6.69 22.00
CA LYS A 2 -1.19 -7.48 21.08
C LYS A 2 -1.27 -6.73 19.74
N PRO A 3 -0.65 -7.22 18.66
CA PRO A 3 -0.70 -6.53 17.36
C PRO A 3 -2.14 -6.49 16.85
N SER A 4 -2.50 -5.41 16.16
CA SER A 4 -3.80 -5.29 15.50
C SER A 4 -3.85 -6.31 14.35
N PRO A 5 -4.98 -7.00 14.11
CA PRO A 5 -5.11 -7.91 12.98
C PRO A 5 -4.98 -7.20 11.63
N PHE A 6 -5.34 -5.91 11.56
CA PHE A 6 -5.20 -5.09 10.37
C PHE A 6 -4.77 -3.65 10.71
N CYS A 7 -4.08 -3.00 9.77
CA CYS A 7 -3.67 -1.60 9.82
C CYS A 7 -3.94 -0.96 8.45
N ILE A 8 -4.60 0.20 8.46
CA ILE A 8 -4.91 0.97 7.25
C ILE A 8 -4.13 2.29 7.33
N LEU A 9 -3.38 2.60 6.28
CA LEU A 9 -2.54 3.79 6.19
C LEU A 9 -2.86 4.51 4.88
N ASP A 10 -3.16 5.81 4.96
CA ASP A 10 -3.57 6.63 3.82
C ASP A 10 -2.58 7.77 3.60
N GLU A 11 -1.91 7.78 2.44
CA GLU A 11 -0.91 8.75 1.98
C GLU A 11 0.19 9.13 2.99
N VAL A 12 0.52 8.20 3.90
CA VAL A 12 1.52 8.44 4.97
C VAL A 12 2.94 8.63 4.43
N ASP A 13 3.21 8.17 3.21
CA ASP A 13 4.50 8.28 2.52
C ASP A 13 4.60 9.50 1.59
N ALA A 14 3.53 10.28 1.43
CA ALA A 14 3.54 11.50 0.63
C ALA A 14 4.58 12.57 1.06
N PRO A 15 4.88 12.79 2.36
CA PRO A 15 5.89 13.76 2.77
C PRO A 15 7.33 13.20 2.77
N LEU A 16 7.52 11.91 2.44
CA LEU A 16 8.82 11.26 2.53
C LEU A 16 9.62 11.43 1.24
N ASP A 17 10.95 11.54 1.39
CA ASP A 17 11.87 11.43 0.25
C ASP A 17 12.06 9.96 -0.15
N ASP A 18 12.68 9.74 -1.31
CA ASP A 18 12.93 8.41 -1.89
C ASP A 18 13.61 7.43 -0.93
N ALA A 19 14.58 7.90 -0.13
CA ALA A 19 15.32 7.06 0.81
C ALA A 19 14.47 6.67 2.02
N ASN A 20 13.61 7.57 2.50
CA ASN A 20 12.71 7.29 3.60
C ASN A 20 11.50 6.45 3.18
N VAL A 21 11.05 6.56 1.92
CA VAL A 21 10.03 5.68 1.35
C VAL A 21 10.51 4.22 1.33
N GLU A 22 11.76 3.96 0.96
CA GLU A 22 12.33 2.61 1.01
C GLU A 22 12.35 2.05 2.44
N ARG A 23 12.85 2.84 3.40
CA ARG A 23 12.86 2.44 4.82
C ARG A 23 11.46 2.19 5.37
N PHE A 24 10.50 3.01 4.96
CA PHE A 24 9.10 2.84 5.31
C PHE A 24 8.54 1.52 4.76
N ALA A 25 8.79 1.24 3.48
CA ALA A 25 8.33 0.01 2.85
C ALA A 25 8.94 -1.24 3.50
N ASP A 26 10.26 -1.24 3.76
CA ASP A 26 10.95 -2.34 4.44
C ASP A 26 10.41 -2.57 5.87
N LEU A 27 10.07 -1.49 6.59
CA LEU A 27 9.46 -1.59 7.92
C LEU A 27 8.06 -2.20 7.85
N VAL A 28 7.21 -1.72 6.93
CA VAL A 28 5.85 -2.26 6.77
C VAL A 28 5.91 -3.73 6.39
N GLU A 29 6.77 -4.10 5.45
CA GLU A 29 6.99 -5.48 5.03
C GLU A 29 7.35 -6.38 6.22
N ALA A 30 8.28 -5.97 7.09
CA ALA A 30 8.62 -6.73 8.29
C ALA A 30 7.44 -6.91 9.26
N MET A 31 6.54 -5.93 9.35
CA MET A 31 5.37 -5.98 10.23
C MET A 31 4.23 -6.86 9.68
N THR A 32 4.23 -7.15 8.37
CA THR A 32 3.19 -7.97 7.73
C THR A 32 3.10 -9.39 8.29
N GLN A 33 4.17 -9.89 8.93
CA GLN A 33 4.22 -11.20 9.60
C GLN A 33 3.18 -11.35 10.72
N HIS A 34 2.69 -10.23 11.26
CA HIS A 34 1.77 -10.22 12.40
C HIS A 34 0.51 -9.38 12.18
N THR A 35 0.53 -8.46 11.23
CA THR A 35 -0.56 -7.51 10.95
C THR A 35 -0.79 -7.41 9.46
N GLN A 36 -2.04 -7.48 9.01
CA GLN A 36 -2.36 -7.21 7.61
C GLN A 36 -2.33 -5.70 7.35
N PHE A 37 -1.63 -5.26 6.30
CA PHE A 37 -1.57 -3.86 5.91
C PHE A 37 -2.43 -3.56 4.68
N VAL A 38 -3.18 -2.47 4.74
CA VAL A 38 -3.88 -1.87 3.59
C VAL A 38 -3.33 -0.45 3.42
N LEU A 39 -2.52 -0.26 2.39
CA LEU A 39 -1.89 1.01 2.07
C LEU A 39 -2.65 1.69 0.94
N VAL A 40 -2.97 2.97 1.12
CA VAL A 40 -3.45 3.85 0.06
C VAL A 40 -2.33 4.84 -0.24
N THR A 41 -1.76 4.77 -1.44
CA THR A 41 -0.63 5.60 -1.85
C THR A 41 -0.55 5.69 -3.37
N HIS A 42 0.05 6.77 -3.87
CA HIS A 42 0.45 6.93 -5.26
C HIS A 42 1.97 6.76 -5.46
N ASN A 43 2.73 6.40 -4.42
CA ASN A 43 4.18 6.24 -4.50
C ASN A 43 4.56 4.90 -5.15
N ARG A 44 5.28 4.97 -6.29
CA ARG A 44 5.67 3.79 -7.07
C ARG A 44 6.56 2.81 -6.31
N ARG A 45 7.44 3.31 -5.43
CA ARG A 45 8.35 2.45 -4.66
C ARG A 45 7.58 1.63 -3.61
N THR A 46 6.63 2.26 -2.92
CA THR A 46 5.73 1.58 -1.97
C THR A 46 4.83 0.57 -2.70
N MET A 47 4.24 0.96 -3.84
CA MET A 47 3.40 0.07 -4.64
C MET A 47 4.16 -1.16 -5.14
N ALA A 48 5.44 -1.03 -5.49
CA ALA A 48 6.26 -2.15 -5.98
C ALA A 48 6.56 -3.21 -4.91
N ARG A 49 6.36 -2.90 -3.62
CA ARG A 49 6.59 -3.82 -2.49
C ARG A 49 5.30 -4.52 -2.02
N ALA A 50 4.16 -4.27 -2.66
CA ALA A 50 2.88 -4.84 -2.26
C ALA A 50 2.62 -6.18 -2.95
N ASP A 51 2.05 -7.15 -2.22
CA ASP A 51 1.64 -8.46 -2.77
C ASP A 51 0.46 -8.33 -3.75
N LEU A 52 -0.48 -7.42 -3.46
CA LEU A 52 -1.66 -7.15 -4.26
C LEU A 52 -1.83 -5.64 -4.43
N LEU A 53 -2.04 -5.21 -5.67
CA LEU A 53 -2.42 -3.84 -6.00
C LEU A 53 -3.90 -3.77 -6.37
N TYR A 54 -4.59 -2.80 -5.77
CA TYR A 54 -5.95 -2.41 -6.14
C TYR A 54 -5.92 -1.02 -6.76
N GLY A 55 -6.31 -0.92 -8.02
CA GLY A 55 -6.50 0.34 -8.71
C GLY A 55 -7.96 0.77 -8.68
N VAL A 56 -8.21 2.05 -8.44
CA VAL A 56 -9.54 2.65 -8.59
C VAL A 56 -9.52 3.55 -9.83
N THR A 57 -10.42 3.29 -10.78
CA THR A 57 -10.56 4.07 -12.02
C THR A 57 -11.99 4.59 -12.16
N MET A 58 -12.19 5.63 -12.98
CA MET A 58 -13.49 6.19 -13.33
C MET A 58 -13.66 6.14 -14.84
N GLU A 59 -14.13 5.01 -15.36
CA GLU A 59 -14.46 4.85 -16.80
C GLU A 59 -15.67 5.72 -17.17
N GLU A 60 -16.64 5.81 -16.26
CA GLU A 60 -17.80 6.68 -16.36
C GLU A 60 -17.72 7.81 -15.32
N PRO A 61 -18.11 9.06 -15.67
CA PRO A 61 -18.06 10.17 -14.73
C PRO A 61 -18.85 9.88 -13.45
N GLY A 62 -18.16 9.91 -12.31
CA GLY A 62 -18.77 9.72 -10.99
C GLY A 62 -19.01 8.26 -10.58
N VAL A 63 -18.59 7.28 -11.39
CA VAL A 63 -18.67 5.85 -11.04
C VAL A 63 -17.27 5.26 -10.89
N SER A 64 -16.89 4.96 -9.65
CA SER A 64 -15.63 4.27 -9.35
C SER A 64 -15.71 2.79 -9.69
N LYS A 65 -14.69 2.27 -10.36
CA LYS A 65 -14.50 0.86 -10.69
C LYS A 65 -13.17 0.37 -10.14
N LEU A 66 -13.20 -0.81 -9.51
CA LEU A 66 -12.03 -1.45 -8.93
C LEU A 66 -11.39 -2.39 -9.95
N VAL A 67 -10.06 -2.32 -10.07
CA VAL A 67 -9.23 -3.30 -10.77
C VAL A 67 -8.20 -3.85 -9.79
N SER A 68 -7.80 -5.11 -9.95
CA SER A 68 -6.78 -5.71 -9.09
C SER A 68 -5.72 -6.44 -9.90
N VAL A 69 -4.50 -6.40 -9.39
CA VAL A 69 -3.35 -7.14 -9.93
C VAL A 69 -2.65 -7.79 -8.75
N ARG A 70 -2.32 -9.08 -8.88
CA ARG A 70 -1.40 -9.74 -7.96
C ARG A 70 0.00 -9.58 -8.52
N ILE A 71 0.92 -9.07 -7.70
CA ILE A 71 2.33 -9.02 -8.06
C ILE A 71 2.91 -10.36 -7.61
N GLU A 72 2.99 -11.30 -8.55
CA GLU A 72 3.77 -12.53 -8.38
C GLU A 72 5.24 -12.19 -8.67
N GLU A 73 6.17 -12.72 -7.86
CA GLU A 73 7.63 -12.58 -8.07
C GLU A 73 8.07 -12.98 -9.49
#